data_AF-A0A367AG07-F1
#
_entry.id   AF-A0A367AG07-F1
#
_cell.length_a   1.000
_cell.length_b   1.000
_cell.length_c   1.000
_cell.angle_alpha   90.00
_cell.angle_beta   90.00
_cell.angle_gamma   90.00
#
_symmetry.space_group_name_H-M   'P 1'
#
loop_
_entity.id
_entity.type
_entity.pdbx_description
1 polymer ?
#
loop_
_entity_poly.entity_id
_entity_poly.type
_entity_poly.pdbx_seq_one_letter_code
_entity_poly.pdbx_strand_id
1 'polypeptide(L)'
;MDEPGEVPAGDAREALERLLLDGPRRYTRLQVAQRAGMPPERTQRLWRALGFPDAADDDPAFTDADVQALAVLSTLIDSGFVDPATEASIARAMGQSLSRLADWQTDMLADALGRGGDRTRASTEDAVAAARALLPALREVQDYVWRRHLAANADRLLSAVGPGDRRELAVGFADLVGYTSRSRGMGGRELGAMVEDFEAIATEVIARHHGRVVKTVGDGVLFTATSAVDAAEIGLALPDAWNADDRPKLRVGAAYGPVLTRLGDVYSPVVNLASRLTSLARPGALLVDRDLAQRLRELPEYRVRPLRRVSVRGYDHLQPWLVRRRRTDADVSPEHYEDADFDDETGEEPSGN
;
A
#
# COMPACT_ATOMS: atom_id res chain seq x y z
N MET A 1 -2.36 -55.26 -10.70
CA MET A 1 -1.63 -54.09 -11.22
C MET A 1 -2.74 -53.08 -11.47
N ASP A 2 -3.15 -52.42 -10.40
CA ASP A 2 -4.25 -51.44 -10.45
C ASP A 2 -3.66 -50.13 -10.99
N GLU A 3 -4.21 -49.66 -12.11
CA GLU A 3 -3.94 -48.32 -12.61
C GLU A 3 -4.38 -47.29 -11.56
N PRO A 4 -3.62 -46.20 -11.34
CA PRO A 4 -4.08 -45.10 -10.49
C PRO A 4 -5.28 -44.45 -11.18
N GLY A 5 -6.47 -44.68 -10.61
CA GLY A 5 -7.72 -44.11 -11.11
C GLY A 5 -7.65 -42.59 -11.04
N GLU A 6 -7.74 -41.95 -12.21
CA GLU A 6 -7.80 -40.50 -12.38
C GLU A 6 -9.04 -39.97 -11.62
N VAL A 7 -8.82 -39.25 -10.51
CA VAL A 7 -9.90 -38.67 -9.71
C VAL A 7 -10.64 -37.62 -10.54
N PRO A 8 -11.99 -37.64 -10.60
CA PRO A 8 -12.77 -36.63 -11.32
C PRO A 8 -12.39 -35.21 -10.88
N ALA A 9 -12.22 -34.28 -11.83
CA ALA A 9 -11.84 -32.89 -11.54
C ALA A 9 -12.74 -32.17 -10.52
N GLY A 10 -14.00 -32.61 -10.35
CA GLY A 10 -14.91 -32.12 -9.32
C GLY A 10 -14.48 -32.47 -7.90
N ASP A 11 -13.99 -33.69 -7.67
CA ASP A 11 -13.60 -34.19 -6.34
C ASP A 11 -12.35 -33.47 -5.82
N ALA A 12 -11.44 -33.13 -6.73
CA ALA A 12 -10.19 -32.48 -6.36
C ALA A 12 -10.35 -30.96 -6.11
N ARG A 13 -11.24 -30.29 -6.85
CA ARG A 13 -11.68 -28.92 -6.51
C ARG A 13 -12.33 -28.90 -5.13
N GLU A 14 -13.23 -29.85 -4.86
CA GLU A 14 -13.88 -29.96 -3.56
C GLU A 14 -12.88 -30.27 -2.44
N ALA A 15 -11.88 -31.13 -2.70
CA ALA A 15 -10.81 -31.41 -1.75
C ALA A 15 -9.96 -30.17 -1.43
N LEU A 16 -9.64 -29.34 -2.44
CA LEU A 16 -8.93 -28.08 -2.25
C LEU A 16 -9.78 -27.07 -1.46
N GLU A 17 -11.06 -26.92 -1.80
CA GLU A 17 -11.98 -26.04 -1.07
C GLU A 17 -12.12 -26.47 0.39
N ARG A 18 -12.25 -27.77 0.68
CA ARG A 18 -12.28 -28.31 2.05
C ARG A 18 -10.98 -28.05 2.80
N LEU A 19 -9.83 -28.12 2.13
CA LEU A 19 -8.53 -27.81 2.74
C LEU A 19 -8.41 -26.32 3.10
N LEU A 20 -8.84 -25.44 2.19
CA LEU A 20 -8.75 -23.99 2.38
C LEU A 20 -9.75 -23.47 3.43
N LEU A 21 -10.96 -24.03 3.47
CA LEU A 21 -12.02 -23.67 4.43
C LEU A 21 -11.91 -24.42 5.76
N ASP A 22 -10.89 -25.26 5.93
CA ASP A 22 -10.67 -26.07 7.14
C ASP A 22 -11.87 -26.95 7.51
N GLY A 23 -12.50 -27.56 6.48
CA GLY A 23 -13.62 -28.47 6.65
C GLY A 23 -14.67 -28.40 5.55
N PRO A 24 -15.67 -29.30 5.59
CA PRO A 24 -16.79 -29.28 4.65
C PRO A 24 -17.81 -28.20 5.04
N ARG A 25 -18.49 -27.65 4.03
CA ARG A 25 -19.62 -26.75 4.23
C ARG A 25 -20.82 -27.54 4.76
N ARG A 26 -21.41 -27.09 5.86
CA ARG A 26 -22.44 -27.79 6.63
C ARG A 26 -23.60 -26.90 7.04
N TYR A 27 -23.37 -25.59 7.09
CA TYR A 27 -24.26 -24.67 7.79
C TYR A 27 -24.75 -23.56 6.89
N THR A 28 -26.02 -23.19 7.07
CA THR A 28 -26.57 -21.98 6.46
C THR A 28 -26.17 -20.75 7.27
N ARG A 29 -26.36 -19.56 6.67
CA ARG A 29 -26.05 -18.27 7.33
C ARG A 29 -26.74 -18.11 8.69
N LEU A 30 -28.02 -18.52 8.79
CA LEU A 30 -28.79 -18.45 10.04
C LEU A 30 -28.26 -19.42 11.11
N GLN A 31 -27.87 -20.62 10.69
CA GLN A 31 -27.32 -21.64 11.59
C GLN A 31 -25.95 -21.22 12.16
N VAL A 32 -25.10 -20.61 11.33
CA VAL A 32 -23.80 -20.08 11.79
C VAL A 32 -23.99 -18.94 12.77
N ALA A 33 -24.87 -17.99 12.47
CA ALA A 33 -25.17 -16.87 13.38
C ALA A 33 -25.62 -17.37 14.76
N GLN A 34 -26.54 -18.35 14.78
CA GLN A 34 -27.01 -18.95 16.02
C GLN A 34 -25.88 -19.66 16.80
N ARG A 35 -25.07 -20.48 16.13
CA ARG A 35 -23.98 -21.22 16.80
C ARG A 35 -22.86 -20.33 17.31
N ALA A 36 -22.55 -19.25 16.59
CA ALA A 36 -21.54 -18.28 16.99
C ALA A 36 -22.02 -17.31 18.08
N GLY A 37 -23.31 -17.32 18.43
CA GLY A 37 -23.88 -16.40 19.41
C GLY A 37 -24.01 -14.96 18.92
N MET A 38 -24.00 -14.73 17.60
CA MET A 38 -24.01 -13.38 17.01
C MET A 38 -25.30 -13.16 16.20
N PRO A 39 -25.98 -11.99 16.32
CA PRO A 39 -27.20 -11.72 15.57
C PRO A 39 -27.01 -11.84 14.04
N PRO A 40 -27.95 -12.44 13.28
CA PRO A 40 -27.84 -12.64 11.83
C PRO A 40 -27.57 -11.37 11.02
N GLU A 41 -28.09 -10.23 11.47
CA GLU A 41 -27.88 -8.93 10.81
C GLU A 41 -26.44 -8.46 11.02
N ARG A 42 -25.84 -8.73 12.19
CA ARG A 42 -24.44 -8.37 12.48
C ARG A 42 -23.49 -9.27 11.70
N THR A 43 -23.71 -10.59 11.69
CA THR A 43 -22.88 -11.53 10.91
C THR A 43 -22.91 -11.19 9.41
N GLN A 44 -24.08 -10.89 8.85
CA GLN A 44 -24.19 -10.50 7.44
C GLN A 44 -23.49 -9.17 7.12
N ARG A 45 -23.61 -8.17 8.00
CA ARG A 45 -22.88 -6.90 7.83
C ARG A 45 -21.37 -7.11 7.84
N LEU A 46 -20.85 -7.95 8.74
CA LEU A 46 -19.42 -8.25 8.84
C LEU A 46 -18.94 -9.08 7.63
N TRP A 47 -19.73 -10.06 7.19
CA TRP A 47 -19.44 -10.87 6.01
C TRP A 47 -19.28 -10.02 4.74
N ARG A 48 -20.23 -9.12 4.49
CA ARG A 48 -20.15 -8.16 3.38
C ARG A 48 -19.00 -7.17 3.55
N ALA A 49 -18.75 -6.71 4.78
CA ALA A 49 -17.63 -5.83 5.08
C ALA A 49 -16.28 -6.49 4.76
N LEU A 50 -16.13 -7.79 5.00
CA LEU A 50 -14.95 -8.56 4.61
C LEU A 50 -14.81 -8.74 3.10
N GLY A 51 -15.86 -8.45 2.32
CA GLY A 51 -15.87 -8.54 0.86
C GLY A 51 -16.38 -9.89 0.32
N PHE A 52 -16.91 -10.76 1.17
CA PHE A 52 -17.41 -12.06 0.75
C PHE A 52 -18.80 -11.97 0.11
N PRO A 53 -19.11 -12.84 -0.88
CA PRO A 53 -20.41 -12.88 -1.53
C PRO A 53 -21.50 -13.36 -0.54
N ASP A 54 -22.72 -12.84 -0.68
CA ASP A 54 -23.86 -13.33 0.10
C ASP A 54 -24.20 -14.77 -0.29
N ALA A 55 -24.44 -15.62 0.72
CA ALA A 55 -25.02 -16.94 0.55
C ALA A 55 -26.55 -16.87 0.65
N ALA A 56 -27.26 -17.74 -0.08
CA ALA A 56 -28.70 -17.90 0.08
C ALA A 56 -29.03 -18.46 1.47
N ASP A 57 -30.24 -18.19 1.97
CA ASP A 57 -30.61 -18.54 3.35
C ASP A 57 -30.71 -20.05 3.60
N ASP A 58 -30.95 -20.83 2.54
CA ASP A 58 -31.03 -22.29 2.53
C ASP A 58 -29.75 -22.98 2.05
N ASP A 59 -28.76 -22.22 1.57
CA ASP A 59 -27.49 -22.76 1.08
C ASP A 59 -26.53 -23.09 2.25
N PRO A 60 -26.12 -24.36 2.43
CA PRO A 60 -25.12 -24.74 3.42
C PRO A 60 -23.73 -24.30 2.94
N ALA A 61 -23.44 -23.00 3.04
CA ALA A 61 -22.21 -22.39 2.53
C ALA A 61 -21.04 -22.36 3.54
N PHE A 62 -21.31 -22.59 4.83
CA PHE A 62 -20.36 -22.31 5.92
C PHE A 62 -19.89 -23.57 6.66
N THR A 63 -18.73 -23.49 7.30
CA THR A 63 -18.01 -24.57 7.99
C THR A 63 -17.99 -24.43 9.52
N ASP A 64 -17.40 -25.40 10.22
CA ASP A 64 -17.10 -25.30 11.65
C ASP A 64 -16.08 -24.18 11.96
N ALA A 65 -15.10 -23.96 11.07
CA ALA A 65 -14.11 -22.89 11.20
C ALA A 65 -14.75 -21.50 11.14
N ASP A 66 -15.77 -21.32 10.30
CA ASP A 66 -16.54 -20.05 10.23
C ASP A 66 -17.27 -19.76 11.55
N VAL A 67 -17.86 -20.78 12.18
CA VAL A 67 -18.50 -20.65 13.50
C VAL A 67 -17.48 -20.24 14.56
N GLN A 68 -16.31 -20.90 14.59
CA GLN A 68 -15.26 -20.58 15.54
C GLN A 68 -14.72 -19.15 15.35
N ALA A 69 -14.47 -18.74 14.10
CA ALA A 69 -13.99 -17.40 13.78
C ALA A 69 -14.98 -16.31 14.24
N LEU A 70 -16.27 -16.51 13.99
CA LEU A 70 -17.32 -15.57 14.42
C LEU A 70 -17.48 -15.55 15.95
N ALA A 71 -17.32 -16.68 16.64
CA ALA A 71 -17.38 -16.73 18.11
C ALA A 71 -16.21 -15.96 18.75
N VAL A 72 -15.00 -16.10 18.21
CA VAL A 72 -13.83 -15.32 18.65
C VAL A 72 -14.06 -13.83 18.41
N LEU A 73 -14.58 -13.46 17.24
CA LEU A 73 -14.89 -12.07 16.91
C LEU A 73 -15.97 -11.48 17.82
N SER A 74 -17.04 -12.24 18.13
CA SER A 74 -18.06 -11.80 19.08
C SER A 74 -17.44 -11.51 20.44
N THR A 75 -16.59 -12.40 20.93
CA THR A 75 -15.93 -12.23 22.24
C THR A 75 -15.10 -10.94 22.31
N LEU A 76 -14.37 -10.59 21.23
CA LEU A 76 -13.57 -9.36 21.16
C LEU A 76 -14.43 -8.09 21.11
N ILE A 77 -15.56 -8.15 20.40
CA ILE A 77 -16.52 -7.04 20.32
C ILE A 77 -17.18 -6.84 21.68
N ASP A 78 -17.67 -7.92 22.29
CA ASP A 78 -18.42 -7.90 23.54
C ASP A 78 -17.52 -7.51 24.73
N SER A 79 -16.20 -7.72 24.65
CA SER A 79 -15.24 -7.23 25.63
C SER A 79 -14.96 -5.72 25.54
N GLY A 80 -15.50 -5.03 24.54
CA GLY A 80 -15.26 -3.61 24.28
C GLY A 80 -13.88 -3.31 23.67
N PHE A 81 -13.15 -4.33 23.20
CA PHE A 81 -11.87 -4.12 22.51
C PHE A 81 -12.07 -3.47 21.14
N VAL A 82 -13.22 -3.76 20.49
CA VAL A 82 -13.64 -3.14 19.24
C VAL A 82 -14.87 -2.27 19.50
N ASP A 83 -14.78 -0.98 19.17
CA ASP A 83 -15.93 -0.08 19.23
C ASP A 83 -16.98 -0.51 18.17
N PRO A 84 -18.27 -0.70 18.56
CA PRO A 84 -19.36 -1.03 17.65
C PRO A 84 -19.49 -0.13 16.43
N ALA A 85 -19.15 1.15 16.54
CA ALA A 85 -19.18 2.09 15.42
C ALA A 85 -18.06 1.83 14.39
N THR A 86 -17.03 1.07 14.77
CA THR A 86 -15.85 0.80 13.94
C THR A 86 -15.72 -0.64 13.46
N GLU A 87 -16.47 -1.60 14.02
CA GLU A 87 -16.47 -3.03 13.66
C GLU A 87 -16.41 -3.26 12.14
N ALA A 88 -17.38 -2.70 11.40
CA ALA A 88 -17.47 -2.87 9.95
C ALA A 88 -16.33 -2.19 9.16
N SER A 89 -15.72 -1.15 9.72
CA SER A 89 -14.58 -0.48 9.08
C SER A 89 -13.29 -1.28 9.26
N ILE A 90 -13.09 -1.90 10.43
CA ILE A 90 -11.97 -2.82 10.68
C ILE A 90 -12.11 -4.06 9.80
N ALA A 91 -13.32 -4.65 9.74
CA ALA A 91 -13.61 -5.78 8.87
C ALA A 91 -13.28 -5.48 7.39
N ARG A 92 -13.66 -4.29 6.89
CA ARG A 92 -13.27 -3.84 5.54
C ARG A 92 -11.77 -3.73 5.34
N ALA A 93 -11.06 -3.12 6.27
CA ALA A 93 -9.61 -2.97 6.17
C ALA A 93 -8.89 -4.33 6.16
N MET A 94 -9.35 -5.27 7.00
CA MET A 94 -8.85 -6.64 7.02
C MET A 94 -9.16 -7.37 5.71
N GLY A 95 -10.41 -7.33 5.24
CA GLY A 95 -10.85 -7.98 4.01
C GLY A 95 -10.07 -7.49 2.78
N GLN A 96 -9.89 -6.17 2.64
CA GLN A 96 -9.11 -5.59 1.54
C GLN A 96 -7.64 -6.02 1.56
N SER A 97 -7.03 -6.07 2.75
CA SER A 97 -5.62 -6.45 2.89
C SER A 97 -5.42 -7.95 2.61
N LEU A 98 -6.29 -8.80 3.16
CA LEU A 98 -6.21 -10.24 2.99
C LEU A 98 -6.61 -10.71 1.58
N SER A 99 -7.55 -10.02 0.92
CA SER A 99 -7.91 -10.31 -0.48
C SER A 99 -6.71 -10.11 -1.40
N ARG A 100 -5.99 -8.99 -1.28
CA ARG A 100 -4.79 -8.74 -2.09
C ARG A 100 -3.69 -9.77 -1.84
N LEU A 101 -3.50 -10.17 -0.58
CA LEU A 101 -2.55 -11.21 -0.23
C LEU A 101 -2.95 -12.56 -0.85
N ALA A 102 -4.24 -12.91 -0.80
CA ALA A 102 -4.75 -14.14 -1.40
C ALA A 102 -4.59 -14.16 -2.92
N ASP A 103 -4.82 -13.04 -3.60
CA ASP A 103 -4.58 -12.91 -5.05
C ASP A 103 -3.10 -13.18 -5.38
N TRP A 104 -2.18 -12.51 -4.68
CA TRP A 104 -0.74 -12.72 -4.87
C TRP A 104 -0.30 -14.16 -4.58
N GLN A 105 -0.82 -14.78 -3.51
CA GLN A 105 -0.51 -16.18 -3.18
C GLN A 105 -1.07 -17.15 -4.22
N THR A 106 -2.22 -16.85 -4.79
CA THR A 106 -2.84 -17.65 -5.85
C THR A 106 -2.02 -17.57 -7.14
N ASP A 107 -1.56 -16.38 -7.51
CA ASP A 107 -0.67 -16.18 -8.66
C ASP A 107 0.66 -16.90 -8.48
N MET A 108 1.28 -16.80 -7.29
CA MET A 108 2.51 -17.54 -6.96
C MET A 108 2.35 -19.05 -7.07
N LEU A 109 1.23 -19.59 -6.57
CA LEU A 109 0.92 -21.02 -6.70
C LEU A 109 0.68 -21.42 -8.16
N ALA A 110 -0.05 -20.62 -8.93
CA ALA A 110 -0.27 -20.86 -10.35
C ALA A 110 1.05 -20.88 -11.13
N ASP A 111 1.95 -19.95 -10.84
CA ASP A 111 3.30 -19.87 -11.42
C ASP A 111 4.16 -21.08 -11.04
N ALA A 112 4.14 -21.50 -9.77
CA ALA A 112 4.89 -22.66 -9.30
C ALA A 112 4.39 -23.96 -9.96
N LEU A 113 3.07 -24.10 -10.13
CA LEU A 113 2.46 -25.23 -10.84
C LEU A 113 2.70 -25.18 -12.36
N GLY A 114 2.85 -23.98 -12.94
CA GLY A 114 3.11 -23.79 -14.37
C GLY A 114 4.58 -23.93 -14.81
N ARG A 115 5.55 -23.78 -13.90
CA ARG A 115 7.01 -23.88 -14.18
C ARG A 115 7.56 -25.32 -14.16
N GLY A 116 6.77 -26.32 -13.77
CA GLY A 116 7.13 -27.74 -13.91
C GLY A 116 7.05 -28.16 -15.37
N GLY A 117 8.17 -28.16 -16.07
CA GLY A 117 8.31 -28.29 -17.53
C GLY A 117 7.92 -29.62 -18.18
N ASP A 118 6.77 -30.20 -17.83
CA ASP A 118 6.10 -31.19 -18.66
C ASP A 118 4.65 -30.76 -18.84
N ARG A 119 4.16 -30.69 -20.08
CA ARG A 119 2.79 -30.22 -20.39
C ARG A 119 1.70 -31.24 -20.00
N THR A 120 2.01 -32.17 -19.10
CA THR A 120 1.01 -32.91 -18.34
C THR A 120 0.50 -31.94 -17.28
N ARG A 121 -0.76 -31.50 -17.39
CA ARG A 121 -1.46 -30.74 -16.33
C ARG A 121 -1.01 -31.30 -14.98
N ALA A 122 -0.37 -30.50 -14.12
CA ALA A 122 -0.20 -30.89 -12.73
C ALA A 122 -1.55 -31.44 -12.27
N SER A 123 -1.58 -32.69 -11.81
CA SER A 123 -2.86 -33.30 -11.44
C SER A 123 -3.47 -32.40 -10.37
N THR A 124 -4.79 -32.26 -10.36
CA THR A 124 -5.45 -31.49 -9.30
C THR A 124 -5.08 -32.07 -7.91
N GLU A 125 -4.70 -33.35 -7.85
CA GLU A 125 -4.12 -34.01 -6.68
C GLU A 125 -2.76 -33.44 -6.27
N ASP A 126 -1.86 -33.20 -7.23
CA ASP A 126 -0.54 -32.59 -6.98
C ASP A 126 -0.71 -31.18 -6.44
N ALA A 127 -1.68 -30.43 -6.97
CA ALA A 127 -2.02 -29.09 -6.48
C ALA A 127 -2.56 -29.13 -5.03
N VAL A 128 -3.43 -30.09 -4.71
CA VAL A 128 -3.94 -30.29 -3.34
C VAL A 128 -2.81 -30.70 -2.38
N ALA A 129 -1.91 -31.59 -2.81
CA ALA A 129 -0.75 -32.01 -2.02
C ALA A 129 0.23 -30.84 -1.77
N ALA A 130 0.53 -30.06 -2.81
CA ALA A 130 1.37 -28.86 -2.71
C ALA A 130 0.75 -27.82 -1.77
N ALA A 131 -0.55 -27.53 -1.91
CA ALA A 131 -1.26 -26.62 -1.01
C ALA A 131 -1.20 -27.11 0.44
N ARG A 132 -1.38 -28.42 0.68
CA ARG A 132 -1.33 -29.02 2.03
C ARG A 132 0.06 -28.89 2.67
N ALA A 133 1.13 -28.92 1.87
CA ALA A 133 2.49 -28.70 2.34
C ALA A 133 2.83 -27.21 2.56
N LEU A 134 2.35 -26.33 1.69
CA LEU A 134 2.71 -24.90 1.70
C LEU A 134 1.89 -24.05 2.67
N LEU A 135 0.60 -24.35 2.84
CA LEU A 135 -0.31 -23.55 3.70
C LEU A 135 0.21 -23.35 5.13
N PRO A 136 0.74 -24.38 5.84
CA PRO A 136 1.30 -24.18 7.17
C PRO A 136 2.49 -23.23 7.20
N ALA A 137 3.41 -23.34 6.24
CA ALA A 137 4.59 -22.48 6.14
C ALA A 137 4.20 -21.03 5.84
N LEU A 138 3.23 -20.82 4.95
CA LEU A 138 2.69 -19.48 4.66
C LEU A 138 2.06 -18.85 5.90
N ARG A 139 1.30 -19.62 6.70
CA ARG A 139 0.72 -19.14 7.96
C ARG A 139 1.79 -18.75 8.98
N GLU A 140 2.87 -19.52 9.10
CA GLU A 140 3.97 -19.22 10.02
C GLU A 140 4.70 -17.93 9.64
N VAL A 141 5.04 -17.76 8.36
CA VAL A 141 5.65 -16.53 7.86
C VAL A 141 4.71 -15.34 8.05
N GLN A 142 3.42 -15.51 7.78
CA GLN A 142 2.42 -14.47 7.97
C GLN A 142 2.29 -14.04 9.43
N ASP A 143 2.21 -14.99 10.38
CA ASP A 143 2.14 -14.70 11.82
C ASP A 143 3.41 -13.96 12.28
N TYR A 144 4.59 -14.40 11.85
CA TYR A 144 5.85 -13.73 12.17
C TYR A 144 5.88 -12.29 11.65
N VAL A 145 5.56 -12.07 10.37
CA VAL A 145 5.55 -10.75 9.74
C VAL A 145 4.51 -9.84 10.40
N TRP A 146 3.31 -10.36 10.69
CA TRP A 146 2.27 -9.64 11.41
C TRP A 146 2.75 -9.17 12.78
N ARG A 147 3.36 -10.06 13.57
CA ARG A 147 3.95 -9.71 14.87
C ARG A 147 5.07 -8.67 14.74
N ARG A 148 5.92 -8.76 13.72
CA ARG A 148 6.98 -7.78 13.49
C ARG A 148 6.40 -6.40 13.16
N HIS A 149 5.32 -6.33 12.38
CA HIS A 149 4.59 -5.08 12.15
C HIS A 149 3.95 -4.56 13.43
N LEU A 150 3.33 -5.41 14.25
CA LEU A 150 2.79 -4.98 15.55
C LEU A 150 3.89 -4.40 16.44
N ALA A 151 5.04 -5.07 16.55
CA ALA A 151 6.18 -4.60 17.32
C ALA A 151 6.73 -3.26 16.80
N ALA A 152 6.85 -3.10 15.48
CA ALA A 152 7.30 -1.84 14.86
C ALA A 152 6.30 -0.68 15.04
N ASN A 153 5.03 -0.99 15.33
CA ASN A 153 4.00 0.00 15.65
C ASN A 153 3.74 0.13 17.15
N ALA A 154 4.39 -0.68 18.00
CA ALA A 154 4.18 -0.68 19.45
C ALA A 154 4.57 0.67 20.06
N ASP A 155 5.66 1.28 19.58
CA ASP A 155 6.07 2.62 20.00
C ASP A 155 4.98 3.66 19.77
N ARG A 156 4.12 3.48 18.76
CA ARG A 156 2.98 4.39 18.53
C ARG A 156 1.88 4.21 19.57
N LEU A 157 1.66 2.99 20.03
CA LEU A 157 0.71 2.68 21.10
C LEU A 157 1.21 3.23 22.43
N LEU A 158 2.52 3.08 22.69
CA LEU A 158 3.16 3.52 23.94
C LEU A 158 3.37 5.04 24.00
N SER A 159 3.60 5.69 22.86
CA SER A 159 3.79 7.15 22.79
C SER A 159 2.50 7.95 22.62
N ALA A 160 1.35 7.29 22.39
CA ALA A 160 0.05 7.95 22.27
C ALA A 160 -0.50 8.34 23.65
N VAL A 161 0.17 9.27 24.34
CA VAL A 161 -0.37 9.92 25.55
C VAL A 161 -1.05 11.22 25.13
N GLY A 162 -2.31 11.12 24.69
CA GLY A 162 -3.16 12.27 24.39
C GLY A 162 -4.42 11.91 23.59
N PRO A 163 -5.57 12.55 23.85
CA PRO A 163 -6.79 12.32 23.09
C PRO A 163 -6.68 12.94 21.70
N GLY A 164 -6.32 12.13 20.70
CA GLY A 164 -6.42 12.49 19.29
C GLY A 164 -5.49 11.69 18.39
N ASP A 165 -6.03 11.03 17.37
CA ASP A 165 -5.31 10.38 16.26
C ASP A 165 -4.50 11.36 15.37
N ARG A 166 -4.32 12.62 15.81
CA ARG A 166 -3.60 13.67 15.10
C ARG A 166 -2.14 13.72 15.54
N ARG A 167 -1.24 13.46 14.60
CA ARG A 167 0.22 13.53 14.79
C ARG A 167 0.82 14.53 13.82
N GLU A 168 1.83 15.26 14.26
CA GLU A 168 2.68 16.03 13.35
C GLU A 168 3.56 15.06 12.56
N LEU A 169 3.34 14.98 11.24
CA LEU A 169 4.05 14.09 10.33
C LEU A 169 4.40 14.82 9.04
N ALA A 170 5.48 14.41 8.40
CA ALA A 170 5.67 14.65 6.99
C ALA A 170 4.84 13.65 6.18
N VAL A 171 4.15 14.14 5.16
CA VAL A 171 3.46 13.34 4.15
C VAL A 171 4.10 13.64 2.81
N GLY A 172 4.48 12.61 2.06
CA GLY A 172 5.05 12.78 0.73
C GLY A 172 4.39 11.88 -0.30
N PHE A 173 4.40 12.34 -1.55
CA PHE A 173 4.08 11.53 -2.72
C PHE A 173 5.30 11.50 -3.64
N ALA A 174 5.58 10.33 -4.19
CA ALA A 174 6.47 10.18 -5.32
C ALA A 174 5.70 9.59 -6.50
N ASP A 175 5.86 10.17 -7.68
CA ASP A 175 5.00 9.94 -8.84
C ASP A 175 5.82 9.79 -10.12
N LEU A 176 5.47 8.83 -10.98
CA LEU A 176 6.19 8.57 -12.23
C LEU A 176 5.72 9.52 -13.33
N VAL A 177 6.66 10.29 -13.89
CA VAL A 177 6.35 11.29 -14.90
C VAL A 177 6.00 10.60 -16.22
N GLY A 178 4.81 10.89 -16.76
CA GLY A 178 4.37 10.39 -18.07
C GLY A 178 4.04 8.90 -18.09
N TYR A 179 3.82 8.27 -16.93
CA TYR A 179 3.42 6.87 -16.85
C TYR A 179 2.19 6.55 -17.71
N THR A 180 1.15 7.40 -17.63
CA THR A 180 -0.12 7.19 -18.36
C THR A 180 0.01 7.24 -19.88
N SER A 181 1.03 7.92 -20.42
CA SER A 181 1.30 7.92 -21.86
C SER A 181 2.16 6.74 -22.29
N ARG A 182 3.16 6.35 -21.48
CA ARG A 182 4.02 5.18 -21.78
C ARG A 182 3.33 3.84 -21.58
N SER A 183 2.47 3.71 -20.58
CA SER A 183 1.76 2.45 -20.29
C SER A 183 0.82 2.01 -21.41
N ARG A 184 0.37 2.91 -22.29
CA ARG A 184 -0.45 2.58 -23.46
C ARG A 184 0.29 1.76 -24.52
N GLY A 185 1.63 1.83 -24.54
CA GLY A 185 2.47 1.10 -25.49
C GLY A 185 3.13 -0.15 -24.91
N MET A 186 3.06 -0.36 -23.60
CA MET A 186 3.72 -1.47 -22.90
C MET A 186 2.82 -2.71 -22.86
N GLY A 187 3.41 -3.89 -23.01
CA GLY A 187 2.71 -5.15 -22.74
C GLY A 187 2.43 -5.32 -21.24
N GLY A 188 1.37 -6.03 -20.87
CA GLY A 188 0.98 -6.19 -19.45
C GLY A 188 2.08 -6.74 -18.54
N ARG A 189 2.95 -7.63 -19.04
CA ARG A 189 4.10 -8.16 -18.28
C ARG A 189 5.19 -7.11 -18.03
N GLU A 190 5.49 -6.29 -19.03
CA GLU A 190 6.50 -5.24 -18.94
C GLU A 190 6.05 -4.15 -17.97
N LEU A 191 4.76 -3.79 -18.02
CA LEU A 191 4.15 -2.85 -17.10
C LEU A 191 4.18 -3.37 -15.66
N GLY A 192 3.83 -4.65 -15.46
CA GLY A 192 3.86 -5.29 -14.14
C GLY A 192 5.26 -5.28 -13.53
N ALA A 193 6.28 -5.67 -14.30
CA ALA A 193 7.67 -5.66 -13.84
C ALA A 193 8.17 -4.25 -13.46
N MET A 194 7.81 -3.23 -14.25
CA MET A 194 8.20 -1.85 -13.93
C MET A 194 7.53 -1.34 -12.63
N VAL A 195 6.27 -1.69 -12.40
CA VAL A 195 5.56 -1.32 -11.15
C VAL A 195 6.19 -2.05 -9.95
N GLU A 196 6.49 -3.34 -10.10
CA GLU A 196 7.15 -4.12 -9.05
C GLU A 196 8.54 -3.58 -8.70
N ASP A 197 9.35 -3.26 -9.71
CA ASP A 197 10.66 -2.61 -9.53
C ASP A 197 10.52 -1.27 -8.78
N PHE A 198 9.53 -0.46 -9.14
CA PHE A 198 9.29 0.83 -8.49
C PHE A 198 8.86 0.66 -7.04
N GLU A 199 7.91 -0.25 -6.77
CA GLU A 199 7.43 -0.52 -5.41
C GLU A 199 8.55 -1.08 -4.52
N ALA A 200 9.42 -1.93 -5.06
CA ALA A 200 10.57 -2.48 -4.34
C ALA A 200 11.58 -1.38 -3.96
N ILE A 201 12.01 -0.56 -4.93
CA ILE A 201 12.95 0.55 -4.69
C ILE A 201 12.35 1.57 -3.72
N ALA A 202 11.07 1.91 -3.91
CA ALA A 202 10.36 2.83 -3.02
C ALA A 202 10.31 2.32 -1.59
N THR A 203 9.92 1.07 -1.39
CA THR A 203 9.84 0.47 -0.05
C THR A 203 11.20 0.45 0.64
N GLU A 204 12.27 0.10 -0.09
CA GLU A 204 13.63 0.07 0.44
C GLU A 204 14.12 1.47 0.86
N VAL A 205 14.03 2.46 -0.03
CA VAL A 205 14.49 3.83 0.24
C VAL A 205 13.69 4.45 1.38
N ILE A 206 12.36 4.29 1.35
CA ILE A 206 11.48 4.82 2.40
C ILE A 206 11.83 4.20 3.76
N ALA A 207 12.01 2.88 3.84
CA ALA A 207 12.36 2.22 5.08
C ALA A 207 13.76 2.61 5.59
N ARG A 208 14.74 2.73 4.69
CA ARG A 208 16.12 3.14 5.03
C ARG A 208 16.19 4.51 5.69
N HIS A 209 15.27 5.40 5.35
CA HIS A 209 15.16 6.74 5.92
C HIS A 209 13.99 6.85 6.92
N HIS A 210 13.69 5.77 7.64
CA HIS A 210 12.69 5.73 8.73
C HIS A 210 11.27 6.15 8.34
N GLY A 211 10.98 6.18 7.04
CA GLY A 211 9.67 6.44 6.51
C GLY A 211 8.79 5.19 6.49
N ARG A 212 7.52 5.41 6.17
CA ARG A 212 6.53 4.35 5.99
C ARG A 212 5.76 4.58 4.70
N VAL A 213 5.72 3.55 3.86
CA VAL A 213 4.76 3.45 2.76
C VAL A 213 3.36 3.31 3.36
N VAL A 214 2.47 4.25 3.05
CA VAL A 214 1.06 4.19 3.44
C VAL A 214 0.30 3.31 2.47
N LYS A 215 0.43 3.61 1.17
CA LYS A 215 -0.21 2.91 0.06
C LYS A 215 0.39 3.37 -1.26
N THR A 216 0.18 2.57 -2.30
CA THR A 216 0.36 3.02 -3.68
C THR A 216 -0.91 3.70 -4.19
N VAL A 217 -0.74 4.71 -5.05
CA VAL A 217 -1.81 5.53 -5.62
C VAL A 217 -1.55 5.66 -7.12
N GLY A 218 -2.19 4.80 -7.90
CA GLY A 218 -1.87 4.68 -9.33
C GLY A 218 -0.44 4.17 -9.50
N ASP A 219 0.38 4.99 -10.14
CA ASP A 219 1.80 4.79 -10.43
C ASP A 219 2.74 5.48 -9.43
N GLY A 220 2.17 6.08 -8.37
CA GLY A 220 2.92 6.72 -7.31
C GLY A 220 2.82 6.02 -5.96
N VAL A 221 3.64 6.46 -5.02
CA VAL A 221 3.64 6.00 -3.63
C VAL A 221 3.32 7.16 -2.69
N LEU A 222 2.41 6.92 -1.74
CA LEU A 222 2.17 7.80 -0.61
C LEU A 222 2.99 7.30 0.58
N PHE A 223 3.83 8.16 1.15
CA PHE A 223 4.65 7.85 2.30
C PHE A 223 4.49 8.87 3.43
N THR A 224 4.89 8.47 4.63
CA THR A 224 4.95 9.32 5.81
C THR A 224 6.31 9.21 6.48
N ALA A 225 6.76 10.29 7.12
CA ALA A 225 7.92 10.27 7.98
C ALA A 225 7.66 11.12 9.23
N THR A 226 8.30 10.77 10.34
CA THR A 226 8.15 11.52 11.61
C THR A 226 8.97 12.81 11.64
N SER A 227 10.03 12.91 10.84
CA SER A 227 10.88 14.09 10.78
C SER A 227 10.88 14.72 9.38
N ALA A 228 11.15 16.04 9.33
CA ALA A 228 11.33 16.75 8.05
C ALA A 228 12.60 16.30 7.32
N VAL A 229 13.64 15.91 8.06
CA VAL A 229 14.92 15.39 7.54
C VAL A 229 14.70 14.06 6.83
N ASP A 230 14.03 13.11 7.48
CA ASP A 230 13.70 11.81 6.88
C ASP A 230 12.88 11.99 5.59
N ALA A 231 11.88 12.88 5.60
CA ALA A 231 11.09 13.17 4.41
C ALA A 231 11.92 13.79 3.27
N ALA A 232 12.87 14.66 3.61
CA ALA A 232 13.78 15.25 2.64
C ALA A 232 14.71 14.20 2.05
N GLU A 233 15.32 13.35 2.89
CA GLU A 233 16.21 12.28 2.43
C GLU A 233 15.49 11.27 1.55
N ILE A 234 14.26 10.86 1.90
CA ILE A 234 13.42 10.04 1.04
C ILE A 234 13.20 10.73 -0.31
N GLY A 235 12.77 11.99 -0.29
CA GLY A 235 12.42 12.71 -1.51
C GLY A 235 13.61 13.04 -2.42
N LEU A 236 14.82 13.09 -1.86
CA LEU A 236 16.06 13.29 -2.61
C LEU A 236 16.67 11.96 -3.08
N ALA A 237 16.64 10.91 -2.26
CA ALA A 237 17.22 9.61 -2.60
C ALA A 237 16.37 8.80 -3.58
N LEU A 238 15.04 8.95 -3.54
CA LEU A 238 14.15 8.10 -4.32
C LEU A 238 14.26 8.34 -5.83
N PRO A 239 14.30 9.59 -6.34
CA PRO A 239 14.58 9.83 -7.76
C PRO A 239 15.94 9.32 -8.20
N ASP A 240 16.97 9.45 -7.35
CA ASP A 240 18.33 8.98 -7.64
C ASP A 240 18.38 7.44 -7.75
N ALA A 241 17.74 6.73 -6.81
CA ALA A 241 17.69 5.28 -6.79
C ALA A 241 16.85 4.67 -7.94
N TRP A 242 15.81 5.39 -8.37
CA TRP A 242 14.96 4.98 -9.49
C TRP A 242 15.60 5.25 -10.86
N ASN A 243 16.57 6.15 -10.94
CA ASN A 243 17.09 6.69 -12.19
C ASN A 243 17.72 5.62 -13.09
N ALA A 244 17.10 5.39 -14.25
CA ALA A 244 17.67 4.68 -15.39
C ALA A 244 17.20 5.35 -16.70
N ASP A 245 17.87 5.05 -17.82
CA ASP A 245 17.59 5.68 -19.12
C ASP A 245 16.26 5.21 -19.73
N ASP A 246 15.90 3.95 -19.50
CA ASP A 246 14.66 3.33 -19.94
C ASP A 246 13.47 3.63 -19.02
N ARG A 247 13.73 4.10 -17.79
CA ARG A 247 12.69 4.37 -16.80
C ARG A 247 12.08 5.77 -16.93
N PRO A 248 10.76 5.92 -16.69
CA PRO A 248 10.16 7.25 -16.53
C PRO A 248 10.80 7.96 -15.35
N LYS A 249 11.05 9.26 -15.46
CA LYS A 249 11.64 10.01 -14.34
C LYS A 249 10.64 10.13 -13.19
N LEU A 250 11.15 10.22 -11.96
CA LEU A 250 10.33 10.36 -10.75
C LEU A 250 10.31 11.82 -10.30
N ARG A 251 9.20 12.27 -9.73
CA ARG A 251 9.10 13.57 -9.05
C ARG A 251 8.54 13.38 -7.64
N VAL A 252 8.93 14.23 -6.70
CA VAL A 252 8.52 14.10 -5.30
C VAL A 252 8.01 15.43 -4.75
N GLY A 253 6.92 15.37 -4.00
CA GLY A 253 6.44 16.48 -3.20
C GLY A 253 6.13 16.05 -1.77
N ALA A 254 6.48 16.88 -0.79
CA ALA A 254 6.24 16.60 0.62
C ALA A 254 5.72 17.82 1.39
N ALA A 255 4.87 17.59 2.38
CA ALA A 255 4.33 18.62 3.27
C ALA A 255 4.41 18.14 4.72
N TYR A 256 4.48 19.06 5.68
CA TYR A 256 4.60 18.72 7.10
C TYR A 256 3.47 19.36 7.91
N GLY A 257 2.83 18.59 8.78
CA GLY A 257 1.83 19.16 9.70
C GLY A 257 0.97 18.11 10.39
N PRO A 258 -0.18 18.51 10.97
CA PRO A 258 -1.05 17.61 11.71
C PRO A 258 -1.80 16.66 10.77
N VAL A 259 -1.70 15.36 11.05
CA VAL A 259 -2.27 14.27 10.24
C VAL A 259 -3.09 13.33 11.10
N LEU A 260 -4.34 13.08 10.70
CA LEU A 260 -5.17 12.03 11.28
C LEU A 260 -4.74 10.67 10.70
N THR A 261 -4.24 9.76 11.54
CA THR A 261 -3.95 8.39 11.11
C THR A 261 -5.11 7.48 11.51
N ARG A 262 -5.72 6.79 10.55
CA ARG A 262 -6.85 5.88 10.84
C ARG A 262 -6.77 4.65 9.96
N LEU A 263 -6.85 3.46 10.57
CA LEU A 263 -6.84 2.16 9.89
C LEU A 263 -5.66 2.01 8.89
N GLY A 264 -4.47 2.50 9.27
CA GLY A 264 -3.27 2.45 8.44
C GLY A 264 -3.14 3.55 7.39
N ASP A 265 -4.21 4.30 7.10
CA ASP A 265 -4.26 5.41 6.15
C ASP A 265 -4.08 6.78 6.84
N VAL A 266 -3.88 7.83 6.05
CA VAL A 266 -3.69 9.21 6.53
C VAL A 266 -4.66 10.19 5.90
N TYR A 267 -5.21 11.09 6.72
CA TYR A 267 -6.18 12.10 6.31
C TYR A 267 -5.81 13.46 6.86
N SER A 268 -5.58 14.44 5.99
CA SER A 268 -5.30 15.83 6.37
C SER A 268 -5.26 16.75 5.13
N PRO A 269 -5.52 18.06 5.28
CA PRO A 269 -5.08 19.06 4.30
C PRO A 269 -3.60 18.94 3.91
N VAL A 270 -2.73 18.44 4.81
CA VAL A 270 -1.31 18.16 4.52
C VAL A 270 -1.14 17.14 3.39
N VAL A 271 -2.01 16.12 3.32
CA VAL A 271 -2.01 15.11 2.24
C VAL A 271 -2.31 15.77 0.89
N ASN A 272 -3.32 16.65 0.86
CA ASN A 272 -3.69 17.38 -0.35
C ASN A 272 -2.55 18.31 -0.79
N LEU A 273 -1.91 18.99 0.15
CA LEU A 273 -0.79 19.88 -0.12
C LEU A 273 0.41 19.13 -0.72
N ALA A 274 0.81 18.00 -0.12
CA ALA A 274 1.89 17.14 -0.63
C ALA A 274 1.59 16.65 -2.07
N SER A 275 0.35 16.23 -2.33
CA SER A 275 -0.09 15.81 -3.67
C SER A 275 0.05 16.97 -4.68
N ARG A 276 -0.36 18.18 -4.32
CA ARG A 276 -0.23 19.37 -5.19
C ARG A 276 1.23 19.73 -5.46
N LEU A 277 2.08 19.69 -4.44
CA LEU A 277 3.52 19.94 -4.59
C LEU A 277 4.16 18.92 -5.52
N THR A 278 3.75 17.65 -5.43
CA THR A 278 4.25 16.58 -6.31
C THR A 278 3.86 16.83 -7.76
N SER A 279 2.62 17.25 -8.03
CA SER A 279 2.19 17.60 -9.39
C SER A 279 2.95 18.79 -9.99
N LEU A 280 3.43 19.72 -9.15
CA LEU A 280 4.22 20.88 -9.56
C LEU A 280 5.72 20.57 -9.70
N ALA A 281 6.19 19.47 -9.13
CA ALA A 281 7.59 19.11 -9.14
C ALA A 281 8.04 18.70 -10.55
N ARG A 282 9.19 19.22 -10.97
CA ARG A 282 9.88 18.75 -12.18
C ARG A 282 10.49 17.36 -11.94
N PRO A 283 10.74 16.58 -13.00
CA PRO A 283 11.51 15.34 -12.92
C PRO A 283 12.79 15.49 -12.07
N GLY A 284 13.00 14.58 -11.12
CA GLY A 284 14.15 14.56 -10.22
C GLY A 284 14.11 15.56 -9.07
N ALA A 285 13.08 16.42 -8.98
CA ALA A 285 13.01 17.46 -7.96
C ALA A 285 12.16 17.05 -6.76
N LEU A 286 12.57 17.55 -5.59
CA LEU A 286 11.78 17.56 -4.36
C LEU A 286 11.21 18.97 -4.12
N LEU A 287 9.88 19.09 -4.14
CA LEU A 287 9.19 20.31 -3.70
C LEU A 287 8.54 20.12 -2.34
N VAL A 288 8.68 21.11 -1.46
CA VAL A 288 8.12 21.07 -0.12
C VAL A 288 7.28 22.30 0.22
N ASP A 289 6.43 22.17 1.24
CA ASP A 289 5.67 23.28 1.79
C ASP A 289 6.54 24.20 2.66
N ARG A 290 5.93 25.28 3.17
CA ARG A 290 6.62 26.25 4.01
C ARG A 290 7.12 25.63 5.32
N ASP A 291 6.32 24.80 5.97
CA ASP A 291 6.61 24.27 7.31
C ASP A 291 7.76 23.27 7.29
N LEU A 292 7.82 22.41 6.26
CA LEU A 292 8.94 21.51 6.02
C LEU A 292 10.18 22.32 5.59
N ALA A 293 10.02 23.30 4.70
CA ALA A 293 11.14 24.17 4.27
C ALA A 293 11.79 24.95 5.42
N GLN A 294 11.01 25.40 6.41
CA GLN A 294 11.55 26.10 7.58
C GLN A 294 12.42 25.18 8.43
N ARG A 295 11.97 23.94 8.66
CA ARG A 295 12.72 22.92 9.43
C ARG A 295 14.03 22.51 8.75
N LEU A 296 14.08 22.54 7.41
CA LEU A 296 15.29 22.19 6.66
C LEU A 296 16.27 23.36 6.49
N ARG A 297 15.80 24.61 6.49
CA ARG A 297 16.67 25.78 6.27
C ARG A 297 17.69 26.01 7.38
N GLU A 298 17.40 25.50 8.56
CA GLU A 298 18.29 25.59 9.72
C GLU A 298 19.46 24.61 9.64
N LEU A 299 19.42 23.67 8.68
CA LEU A 299 20.37 22.57 8.55
C LEU A 299 21.37 22.85 7.41
N PRO A 300 22.69 22.73 7.65
CA PRO A 300 23.72 23.05 6.65
C PRO A 300 23.74 22.11 5.44
N GLU A 301 23.19 20.89 5.57
CA GLU A 301 23.16 19.83 4.56
C GLU A 301 22.23 20.16 3.38
N TYR A 302 21.29 21.11 3.56
CA TYR A 302 20.26 21.41 2.56
C TYR A 302 20.38 22.82 2.00
N ARG A 303 20.13 22.94 0.70
CA ARG A 303 19.80 24.21 0.05
C ARG A 303 18.30 24.24 -0.22
N VAL A 304 17.61 25.21 0.37
CA VAL A 304 16.16 25.35 0.28
C VAL A 304 15.82 26.72 -0.31
N ARG A 305 15.16 26.76 -1.48
CA ARG A 305 14.87 27.99 -2.22
C ARG A 305 13.37 28.13 -2.51
N PRO A 306 12.74 29.29 -2.28
CA PRO A 306 11.35 29.50 -2.70
C PRO A 306 11.27 29.56 -4.23
N LEU A 307 10.22 29.00 -4.81
CA LEU A 307 9.89 29.18 -6.23
C LEU A 307 8.89 30.32 -6.42
N ARG A 308 8.30 30.48 -7.61
CA ARG A 308 7.19 31.41 -7.80
C ARG A 308 5.91 30.86 -7.13
N ARG A 309 5.06 31.75 -6.60
CA ARG A 309 3.72 31.35 -6.14
C ARG A 309 2.86 30.93 -7.30
N VAL A 310 2.10 29.85 -7.12
CA VAL A 310 1.22 29.30 -8.15
C VAL A 310 -0.17 29.07 -7.58
N SER A 311 -1.18 29.21 -8.44
CA SER A 311 -2.55 28.82 -8.13
C SER A 311 -2.79 27.41 -8.65
N VAL A 312 -3.21 26.52 -7.76
CA VAL A 312 -3.58 25.14 -8.09
C VAL A 312 -4.92 24.84 -7.44
N ARG A 313 -5.58 23.76 -7.87
CA ARG A 313 -6.88 23.38 -7.32
C ARG A 313 -6.84 23.29 -5.79
N GLY A 314 -7.55 24.20 -5.12
CA GLY A 314 -7.66 24.31 -3.67
C GLY A 314 -6.67 25.27 -2.99
N TYR A 315 -5.78 25.93 -3.74
CA TYR A 315 -4.79 26.87 -3.21
C TYR A 315 -4.51 28.01 -4.21
N ASP A 316 -4.86 29.24 -3.87
CA ASP A 316 -4.69 30.39 -4.77
C ASP A 316 -3.26 30.95 -4.77
N HIS A 317 -2.51 30.76 -3.68
CA HIS A 317 -1.16 31.31 -3.48
C HIS A 317 -0.20 30.29 -2.87
N LEU A 318 -0.19 29.07 -3.42
CA LEU A 318 0.75 28.04 -2.98
C LEU A 318 2.19 28.49 -3.30
N GLN A 319 3.06 28.48 -2.29
CA GLN A 319 4.48 28.80 -2.40
C GLN A 319 5.30 27.49 -2.27
N PRO A 320 5.71 26.86 -3.38
CA PRO A 320 6.59 25.71 -3.32
C PRO A 320 8.01 26.12 -2.94
N TRP A 321 8.73 25.21 -2.29
CA TRP A 321 10.16 25.34 -1.98
C TRP A 321 10.92 24.19 -2.59
N LEU A 322 11.94 24.50 -3.39
CA LEU A 322 12.84 23.50 -3.94
C LEU A 322 13.91 23.13 -2.90
N VAL A 323 14.07 21.84 -2.65
CA VAL A 323 15.10 21.30 -1.75
C VAL A 323 16.15 20.57 -2.58
N ARG A 324 17.42 20.81 -2.29
CA ARG A 324 18.57 20.06 -2.83
C ARG A 324 19.57 19.75 -1.71
N ARG A 325 20.34 18.66 -1.84
CA ARG A 325 21.54 18.46 -1.01
C ARG A 325 22.56 19.54 -1.35
N ARG A 326 23.19 20.12 -0.33
CA ARG A 326 24.34 20.99 -0.51
C ARG A 326 25.53 20.07 -0.79
N ARG A 327 26.09 20.13 -2.00
CA ARG A 327 27.31 19.38 -2.33
C ARG A 327 28.41 19.78 -1.33
N THR A 328 29.00 18.80 -0.66
CA THR A 328 30.23 18.97 0.12
C THR A 328 31.39 19.14 -0.87
N ASP A 329 32.42 19.91 -0.52
CA ASP A 329 33.57 20.20 -1.40
C ASP A 329 34.33 18.95 -1.90
N ALA A 330 34.00 17.76 -1.42
CA ALA A 330 34.55 16.48 -1.87
C ALA A 330 33.92 15.93 -3.18
N ASP A 331 32.82 16.52 -3.67
CA ASP A 331 32.04 15.97 -4.80
C ASP A 331 32.14 16.79 -6.10
N VAL A 332 33.07 17.76 -6.15
CA VAL A 332 33.29 18.60 -7.34
C VAL A 332 34.44 18.03 -8.17
N SER A 333 34.11 17.12 -9.10
CA SER A 333 34.88 17.01 -10.35
C SER A 333 34.38 18.10 -11.31
N PRO A 334 35.25 18.85 -12.00
CA PRO A 334 34.85 20.01 -12.77
C PRO A 334 34.32 19.59 -14.14
N GLU A 335 33.06 19.17 -14.21
CA GLU A 335 32.35 19.04 -15.48
C GLU A 335 30.98 19.73 -15.45
N HIS A 336 30.73 20.46 -16.52
CA HIS A 336 29.68 21.44 -16.73
C HIS A 336 28.27 20.88 -16.46
N TYR A 337 27.50 21.57 -15.62
CA TYR A 337 26.05 21.60 -15.72
C TYR A 337 25.59 23.05 -15.61
N GLU A 338 25.14 23.59 -16.74
CA GLU A 338 24.48 24.88 -16.82
C GLU A 338 23.15 24.81 -16.05
N ASP A 339 22.97 25.73 -15.10
CA ASP A 339 21.69 26.06 -14.47
C ASP A 339 20.76 26.64 -15.56
N ALA A 340 20.08 25.77 -16.32
CA ALA A 340 19.07 26.19 -17.28
C ALA A 340 17.65 26.10 -16.67
N ASP A 341 17.09 27.27 -16.41
CA ASP A 341 15.69 27.67 -16.54
C ASP A 341 14.62 26.89 -15.77
N PHE A 342 14.49 27.20 -14.48
CA PHE A 342 13.19 27.13 -13.80
C PHE A 342 12.25 28.30 -14.12
N ASP A 343 12.77 29.32 -14.83
CA ASP A 343 12.11 30.61 -15.07
C ASP A 343 12.07 30.94 -16.58
N ASP A 344 11.36 30.17 -17.40
CA ASP A 344 10.68 30.74 -18.58
C ASP A 344 9.62 29.78 -19.16
N GLU A 345 8.70 30.32 -19.95
CA GLU A 345 7.52 29.72 -20.61
C GLU A 345 6.21 29.71 -19.81
N THR A 346 5.57 30.89 -19.75
CA THR A 346 4.30 31.19 -20.44
C THR A 346 3.70 32.47 -19.88
N GLY A 347 3.74 33.54 -20.68
CA GLY A 347 3.21 34.85 -20.30
C GLY A 347 3.12 35.81 -21.47
N GLU A 348 2.59 35.35 -22.62
CA GLU A 348 2.04 36.27 -23.61
C GLU A 348 0.56 36.50 -23.28
N GLU A 349 0.27 37.61 -22.61
CA GLU A 349 -1.05 38.23 -22.68
C GLU A 349 -1.20 38.92 -24.03
N PRO A 350 -2.30 38.72 -24.78
CA PRO A 350 -2.57 39.52 -25.95
C PRO A 350 -3.06 40.89 -25.48
N SER A 351 -2.22 41.91 -25.65
CA SER A 351 -2.62 43.31 -25.65
C SER A 351 -3.68 43.53 -26.74
N GLY A 352 -4.84 44.04 -26.33
CA GLY A 352 -5.96 44.30 -27.22
C GLY A 352 -5.68 45.40 -28.25
N ASN A 353 -6.32 45.26 -29.41
CA ASN A 353 -7.20 46.27 -29.97
C ASN A 353 -8.39 45.58 -30.64
#